data_AF-A0A2W5FCW3-F1
#
_entry.id   AF-A0A2W5FCW3-F1
#
_cell.length_a   1.000
_cell.length_b   1.000
_cell.length_c   1.000
_cell.angle_alpha   90.00
_cell.angle_beta   90.00
_cell.angle_gamma   90.00
#
_symmetry.space_group_name_H-M   'P 1'
#
loop_
_entity.id
_entity.type
_entity.pdbx_description
1 polymer ?
#
loop_
_entity_poly.entity_id
_entity_poly.type
_entity_poly.pdbx_seq_one_letter_code
_entity_poly.pdbx_strand_id
1 'polypeptide(L)'
;MFSTFAKTGLAALIALGGISFTAPAASAGSDVQFRVQVQDGYGHRPGWGRPDRGCSPWLAEEKASRMGLRRARVVDVSPRRVVVAGFDRRGRDRVVFANERGCPVIRR
;
A
#
# COMPACT_ATOMS: atom_id res chain seq x y z
N MET A 1 -30.71 -48.86 -42.70
CA MET A 1 -31.00 -47.47 -43.09
C MET A 1 -32.14 -46.93 -42.22
N PHE A 2 -31.82 -46.30 -41.10
CA PHE A 2 -32.76 -45.45 -40.34
C PHE A 2 -31.93 -44.35 -39.68
N SER A 3 -31.67 -43.30 -40.46
CA SER A 3 -31.18 -42.03 -39.98
C SER A 3 -32.36 -41.28 -39.37
N THR A 4 -32.21 -40.74 -38.15
CA THR A 4 -32.63 -39.36 -37.85
C THR A 4 -32.18 -38.96 -36.45
N PHE A 5 -31.64 -37.75 -36.42
CA PHE A 5 -31.16 -37.00 -35.28
C PHE A 5 -32.32 -36.45 -34.45
N ALA A 6 -32.27 -36.63 -33.14
CA ALA A 6 -32.93 -35.77 -32.14
C ALA A 6 -32.09 -35.86 -30.85
N LYS A 7 -31.05 -35.06 -30.66
CA LYS A 7 -31.06 -33.61 -30.36
C LYS A 7 -32.10 -33.23 -29.30
N THR A 8 -31.87 -33.66 -28.05
CA THR A 8 -32.18 -32.97 -26.78
C THR A 8 -31.38 -33.74 -25.70
N GLY A 9 -30.59 -33.19 -24.79
CA GLY A 9 -30.48 -31.83 -24.29
C GLY A 9 -30.57 -31.89 -22.77
N LEU A 10 -29.44 -31.94 -22.06
CA LEU A 10 -29.33 -31.37 -20.72
C LEU A 10 -27.87 -31.19 -20.33
N ALA A 11 -27.47 -29.92 -20.33
CA ALA A 11 -26.14 -29.44 -19.99
C ALA A 11 -25.81 -29.78 -18.53
N ALA A 12 -24.74 -30.54 -18.33
CA ALA A 12 -24.07 -30.58 -17.04
C ALA A 12 -23.37 -29.22 -16.84
N LEU A 13 -23.89 -28.43 -15.90
CA LEU A 13 -23.26 -27.20 -15.42
C LEU A 13 -21.92 -27.56 -14.79
N ILE A 14 -20.83 -27.41 -15.55
CA ILE A 14 -19.48 -27.50 -14.99
C ILE A 14 -19.21 -26.18 -14.27
N ALA A 15 -19.00 -26.36 -12.98
CA ALA A 15 -18.65 -25.40 -11.97
C ALA A 15 -17.44 -24.52 -12.32
N LEU A 16 -17.49 -23.28 -11.80
CA LEU A 16 -16.38 -22.54 -11.18
C LEU A 16 -14.99 -22.67 -11.82
N GLY A 17 -14.49 -21.60 -12.43
CA GLY A 17 -13.06 -21.50 -12.75
C GLY A 17 -12.61 -20.33 -13.61
N GLY A 18 -13.35 -19.23 -13.67
CA GLY A 18 -12.92 -18.04 -14.42
C GLY A 18 -11.96 -17.16 -13.63
N ILE A 19 -10.78 -17.66 -13.26
CA ILE A 19 -9.65 -16.79 -12.91
C ILE A 19 -8.69 -16.89 -14.07
N SER A 20 -8.70 -15.87 -14.93
CA SER A 20 -7.65 -15.69 -15.93
C SER A 20 -6.32 -15.56 -15.20
N PHE A 21 -5.54 -16.64 -15.24
CA PHE A 21 -4.14 -16.67 -14.88
C PHE A 21 -3.41 -15.80 -15.90
N THR A 22 -3.24 -14.50 -15.61
CA THR A 22 -2.28 -13.69 -16.36
C THR A 22 -0.90 -14.18 -15.95
N ALA A 23 -0.29 -15.04 -16.76
CA ALA A 23 1.08 -15.47 -16.56
C ALA A 23 1.99 -14.22 -16.52
N PRO A 24 2.88 -14.08 -15.52
CA PRO A 24 3.94 -13.10 -15.63
C PRO A 24 4.86 -13.56 -16.75
N ALA A 25 4.98 -12.76 -17.81
CA ALA A 25 6.10 -12.89 -18.72
C ALA A 25 7.37 -12.64 -17.90
N ALA A 26 8.14 -13.70 -17.66
CA ALA A 26 9.37 -13.64 -16.90
C ALA A 26 10.51 -13.10 -17.77
N SER A 27 11.20 -12.08 -17.26
CA SER A 27 12.66 -11.95 -17.47
C SER A 27 13.31 -11.11 -16.37
N ALA A 28 14.01 -11.85 -15.48
CA ALA A 28 15.15 -11.49 -14.63
C ALA A 28 15.01 -10.37 -13.58
N GLY A 29 14.90 -10.80 -12.31
CA GLY A 29 15.26 -9.97 -11.15
C GLY A 29 14.47 -10.31 -9.90
N SER A 30 14.94 -11.30 -9.15
CA SER A 30 14.72 -11.55 -7.71
C SER A 30 13.60 -10.78 -7.00
N ASP A 31 12.63 -11.55 -6.47
CA ASP A 31 11.76 -11.26 -5.33
C ASP A 31 12.03 -9.96 -4.56
N VAL A 32 11.33 -8.89 -4.95
CA VAL A 32 10.95 -7.80 -4.05
C VAL A 32 9.64 -7.22 -4.56
N GLN A 33 8.51 -7.65 -3.98
CA GLN A 33 7.26 -6.89 -4.11
C GLN A 33 7.39 -5.57 -3.34
N PHE A 34 8.13 -4.62 -3.90
CA PHE A 34 8.15 -3.24 -3.44
C PHE A 34 6.89 -2.57 -3.99
N ARG A 35 5.75 -2.78 -3.33
CA ARG A 35 4.50 -2.03 -3.58
C ARG A 35 4.70 -0.58 -3.13
N VAL A 36 5.40 0.20 -3.94
CA VAL A 36 5.33 1.66 -3.85
C VAL A 36 4.00 2.05 -4.45
N GLN A 37 3.00 2.20 -3.59
CA GLN A 37 1.92 3.13 -3.92
C GLN A 37 2.56 4.51 -3.93
N VAL A 38 3.17 4.90 -5.06
CA VAL A 38 3.39 6.31 -5.38
C VAL A 38 2.01 6.84 -5.68
N GLN A 39 1.33 7.29 -4.63
CA GLN A 39 0.15 8.10 -4.80
C GLN A 39 0.68 9.45 -5.29
N ASP A 40 0.64 9.65 -6.61
CA ASP A 40 0.91 10.92 -7.28
C ASP A 40 -0.16 11.94 -6.88
N GLY A 41 -0.17 12.30 -5.60
CA GLY A 41 -1.04 13.29 -5.00
C GLY A 41 -0.37 14.64 -5.08
N TYR A 42 -0.44 15.28 -6.25
CA TYR A 42 -0.22 16.71 -6.35
C TYR A 42 -1.22 17.42 -5.44
N GLY A 43 -0.76 17.99 -4.33
CA GLY A 43 -1.53 18.97 -3.57
C GLY A 43 -1.80 18.64 -2.11
N HIS A 44 -0.78 18.76 -1.26
CA HIS A 44 -1.00 19.36 0.05
C HIS A 44 0.29 20.03 0.48
N ARG A 45 0.36 21.36 0.30
CA ARG A 45 1.34 22.16 1.04
C ARG A 45 1.11 21.77 2.51
N PRO A 46 2.11 21.29 3.27
CA PRO A 46 1.92 21.05 4.69
C PRO A 46 1.73 22.42 5.32
N GLY A 47 0.47 22.87 5.34
CA GLY A 47 0.05 23.95 6.18
C GLY A 47 0.42 23.51 7.57
N TRP A 48 1.15 24.37 8.27
CA TRP A 48 1.50 24.24 9.68
C TRP A 48 0.19 24.25 10.50
N GLY A 49 -0.56 23.15 10.40
CA GLY A 49 -1.92 23.00 10.86
C GLY A 49 -1.90 22.93 12.37
N ARG A 50 -2.32 24.04 12.99
CA ARG A 50 -2.79 24.20 14.38
C ARG A 50 -2.20 23.18 15.38
N PRO A 51 -1.18 23.56 16.17
CA PRO A 51 -0.37 22.66 17.01
C PRO A 51 -1.06 21.93 18.18
N ASP A 52 -2.39 21.86 18.27
CA ASP A 52 -3.06 21.52 19.55
C ASP A 52 -3.83 20.20 19.59
N ARG A 53 -4.04 19.49 18.47
CA ARG A 53 -4.89 18.28 18.46
C ARG A 53 -4.28 17.02 17.82
N GLY A 54 -3.25 17.16 16.98
CA GLY A 54 -2.72 16.05 16.17
C GLY A 54 -1.28 15.64 16.48
N CYS A 55 -0.75 14.76 15.63
CA CYS A 55 0.65 14.38 15.64
C CYS A 55 1.47 15.46 14.93
N SER A 56 2.41 16.07 15.65
CA SER A 56 3.29 17.10 15.08
C SER A 56 4.26 16.48 14.07
N PRO A 57 4.45 17.07 12.87
CA PRO A 57 5.37 16.57 11.85
C PRO A 57 6.78 16.32 12.38
N TRP A 58 7.34 17.29 13.12
CA TRP A 58 8.66 17.19 13.72
C TRP A 58 8.79 16.02 14.70
N LEU A 59 7.76 15.80 15.53
CA LEU A 59 7.72 14.69 16.48
C LEU A 59 7.64 13.34 15.75
N ALA A 60 6.90 13.26 14.65
CA ALA A 60 6.83 12.06 13.82
C ALA A 60 8.20 11.74 13.19
N GLU A 61 8.89 12.74 12.67
CA GLU A 61 10.24 12.59 12.09
C GLU A 61 11.27 12.16 13.13
N GLU A 62 11.27 12.79 14.30
CA GLU A 62 12.15 12.44 15.42
C GLU A 62 11.92 10.99 15.87
N LYS A 63 10.66 10.58 16.04
CA LYS A 63 10.32 9.18 16.39
C LYS A 63 10.77 8.20 15.32
N ALA A 64 10.52 8.51 14.04
CA ALA A 64 10.94 7.65 12.94
C ALA A 64 12.46 7.50 12.90
N SER A 65 13.20 8.59 13.11
CA SER A 65 14.66 8.57 13.24
C SER A 65 15.13 7.66 14.37
N ARG A 66 14.51 7.75 15.56
CA ARG A 66 14.79 6.86 16.70
C ARG A 66 14.48 5.38 16.43
N MET A 67 13.54 5.09 15.53
CA MET A 67 13.25 3.71 15.08
C MET A 67 14.23 3.19 14.02
N GLY A 68 15.25 3.99 13.66
CA GLY A 68 16.30 3.62 12.71
C GLY A 68 16.05 4.06 11.27
N LEU A 69 15.06 4.94 11.05
CA LEU A 69 14.71 5.46 9.74
C LEU A 69 15.58 6.70 9.43
N ARG A 70 16.54 6.58 8.53
CA ARG A 70 17.44 7.66 8.11
C ARG A 70 16.75 8.55 7.08
N ARG A 71 17.10 9.85 7.07
CA ARG A 71 16.45 10.85 6.20
C ARG A 71 14.93 10.83 6.33
N ALA A 72 14.44 10.59 7.55
CA ALA A 72 13.02 10.56 7.88
C ALA A 72 12.38 11.91 7.55
N ARG A 73 11.44 11.91 6.60
CA ARG A 73 10.64 13.07 6.24
C ARG A 73 9.17 12.72 6.13
N VAL A 74 8.31 13.62 6.60
CA VAL A 74 6.87 13.47 6.38
C VAL A 74 6.57 13.58 4.88
N VAL A 75 5.90 12.56 4.34
CA VAL A 75 5.50 12.49 2.92
C VAL A 75 4.01 12.60 2.72
N ASP A 76 3.21 12.27 3.74
CA ASP A 76 1.75 12.40 3.70
C ASP A 76 1.23 12.76 5.11
N VAL A 77 0.29 13.71 5.14
CA VAL A 77 -0.43 14.10 6.36
C VAL A 77 -1.91 14.03 6.04
N SER A 78 -2.58 13.08 6.68
CA SER A 78 -4.02 12.90 6.61
C SER A 78 -4.63 13.21 7.99
N PRO A 79 -5.94 13.49 8.07
CA PRO A 79 -6.62 13.74 9.35
C PRO A 79 -6.43 12.62 10.39
N ARG A 80 -6.21 11.37 9.94
CA ARG A 80 -6.07 10.18 10.81
C ARG A 80 -4.64 9.67 10.94
N ARG A 81 -3.72 10.05 10.05
CA ARG A 81 -2.37 9.47 10.02
C ARG A 81 -1.32 10.43 9.49
N VAL A 82 -0.10 10.25 9.95
CA VAL A 82 1.10 10.93 9.46
C VAL A 82 2.06 9.87 8.94
N VAL A 83 2.44 9.95 7.68
CA VAL A 83 3.36 8.99 7.04
C VAL A 83 4.73 9.62 6.93
N VAL A 84 5.72 8.97 7.51
CA VAL A 84 7.13 9.35 7.43
C VAL A 84 7.85 8.33 6.57
N ALA A 85 8.59 8.78 5.58
CA ALA A 85 9.40 7.92 4.71
C ALA A 85 10.88 8.27 4.83
N GLY A 86 11.72 7.30 4.48
CA GLY A 86 13.17 7.43 4.54
C GLY A 86 13.85 6.12 4.20
N PHE A 87 14.99 5.86 4.81
CA PHE A 87 15.84 4.71 4.53
C PHE A 87 16.26 3.99 5.81
N ASP A 88 15.98 2.70 5.91
CA ASP A 88 16.51 1.85 6.97
C ASP A 88 17.78 1.13 6.50
N ARG A 89 18.21 0.08 7.22
CA ARG A 89 19.38 -0.72 6.82
C ARG A 89 19.13 -1.60 5.58
N ARG A 90 17.87 -1.80 5.18
CA ARG A 90 17.43 -2.70 4.12
C ARG A 90 17.00 -1.94 2.86
N GLY A 91 16.86 -0.63 2.93
CA GLY A 91 16.54 0.22 1.78
C GLY A 91 15.53 1.29 2.15
N ARG A 92 14.59 1.59 1.24
CA ARG A 92 13.50 2.54 1.50
C ARG A 92 12.49 1.92 2.46
N ASP A 93 12.18 2.65 3.53
CA ASP A 93 11.21 2.25 4.54
C ASP A 93 10.25 3.41 4.87
N ARG A 94 9.10 3.10 5.47
CA ARG A 94 8.12 4.09 5.93
C ARG A 94 7.55 3.70 7.27
N VAL A 95 7.20 4.69 8.08
CA VAL A 95 6.46 4.49 9.32
C VAL A 95 5.22 5.35 9.29
N VAL A 96 4.09 4.76 9.67
CA VAL A 96 2.79 5.42 9.76
C VAL A 96 2.47 5.64 11.23
N PHE A 97 2.27 6.89 11.60
CA PHE A 97 1.82 7.31 12.92
C PHE A 97 0.33 7.68 12.86
N ALA A 98 -0.38 7.53 13.98
CA ALA A 98 -1.70 8.13 14.12
C ALA A 98 -1.55 9.65 14.23
N ASN A 99 -2.49 10.38 13.63
CA ASN A 99 -2.53 11.84 13.75
C ASN A 99 -3.18 12.26 15.08
N GLU A 100 -2.62 11.80 16.19
CA GLU A 100 -3.09 12.01 17.54
C GLU A 100 -1.94 12.44 18.45
N ARG A 101 -2.26 12.97 19.63
CA ARG A 101 -1.26 13.42 20.60
C ARG A 101 -0.28 12.29 20.92
N GLY A 102 1.00 12.63 20.89
CA GLY A 102 2.07 11.68 21.16
C GLY A 102 2.40 10.76 19.99
N CYS A 103 1.81 10.90 18.80
CA CYS A 103 2.20 10.16 17.59
C CYS A 103 2.41 8.65 17.83
N PRO A 104 1.35 7.88 18.15
CA PRO A 104 1.48 6.43 18.31
C PRO A 104 1.72 5.76 16.94
N VAL A 105 2.51 4.70 16.92
CA VAL A 105 2.84 3.97 15.67
C VAL A 105 1.66 3.07 15.31
N ILE A 106 1.17 3.20 14.09
CA ILE A 106 0.15 2.33 13.51
C ILE A 106 0.82 1.18 12.74
N ARG A 107 1.85 1.50 11.95
CA ARG A 107 2.50 0.53 11.06
C ARG A 107 3.94 0.94 10.72
N ARG A 108 4.80 -0.05 10.51
CA ARG A 108 6.10 0.07 9.86
C ARG A 108 6.06 -0.82 8.61
#